data_AF-T0ZLL1-F1
#
_entry.id   AF-T0ZLL1-F1
#
_cell.length_a   1.000
_cell.length_b   1.000
_cell.length_c   1.000
_cell.angle_alpha   90.00
_cell.angle_beta   90.00
_cell.angle_gamma   90.00
#
_symmetry.space_group_name_H-M   'P 1'
#
loop_
_entity.id
_entity.type
_entity.pdbx_description
1 polymer ?
#
loop_
_entity_poly.entity_id
_entity_poly.type
_entity_poly.pdbx_seq_one_letter_code
_entity_poly.pdbx_strand_id
1 'polypeptide(L)'
;AQKIAAGDLTQRIASTDPRTEVGQLGVSLNEMLSQIEQAFEARMASEERLRQFVADASHELRTPLSSIRGYAELFRRGASANPEDLGTAMQRIESESIRMAKLVDDLLLLARLDEGRPLEMRPVDLSQIAVDCAADQSAADRHHPIATSAATPVVVVGDESRLR
;
A
#
# COMPACT_ATOMS: atom_id res chain seq x y z
N ALA A 1 -0.98 -3.67 39.28
CA ALA A 1 -2.40 -3.25 39.18
C ALA A 1 -2.53 -1.79 38.73
N GLN A 2 -2.44 -0.77 39.61
CA GLN A 2 -2.72 0.64 39.26
C GLN A 2 -1.97 1.17 38.02
N LYS A 3 -0.67 0.87 37.85
CA LYS A 3 0.09 1.29 36.66
C LYS A 3 -0.44 0.72 35.34
N ILE A 4 -0.78 -0.58 35.33
CA ILE A 4 -1.40 -1.27 34.18
C ILE A 4 -2.75 -0.61 33.86
N ALA A 5 -3.57 -0.33 34.87
CA ALA A 5 -4.84 0.38 34.71
C ALA A 5 -4.69 1.85 34.24
N ALA A 6 -3.50 2.43 34.41
CA ALA A 6 -3.13 3.75 33.88
C ALA A 6 -2.48 3.68 32.48
N GLY A 7 -2.45 2.52 31.83
CA GLY A 7 -1.93 2.32 30.48
C GLY A 7 -0.45 1.95 30.39
N ASP A 8 0.28 1.82 31.50
CA ASP A 8 1.64 1.28 31.51
C ASP A 8 1.59 -0.25 31.36
N LEU A 9 1.46 -0.70 30.11
CA LEU A 9 1.41 -2.11 29.74
C LEU A 9 2.73 -2.84 30.06
N THR A 10 3.87 -2.14 30.05
CA THR A 10 5.22 -2.70 30.26
C THR A 10 5.41 -3.35 31.64
N GLN A 11 4.52 -3.04 32.58
CA GLN A 11 4.46 -3.73 33.86
C GLN A 11 4.09 -5.19 33.69
N ARG A 12 4.60 -6.04 34.58
CA ARG A 12 4.21 -7.44 34.69
C ARG A 12 3.79 -7.76 36.11
N ILE A 13 2.89 -8.72 36.26
CA ILE A 13 2.63 -9.35 37.56
C ILE A 13 3.89 -10.10 37.98
N ALA A 14 4.38 -9.81 39.19
CA ALA A 14 5.54 -10.46 39.76
C ALA A 14 5.34 -11.97 39.87
N SER A 15 6.38 -12.75 39.60
CA SER A 15 6.31 -14.21 39.58
C SER A 15 5.82 -14.77 40.92
N THR A 16 4.61 -15.31 40.89
CA THR A 16 3.98 -16.08 41.97
C THR A 16 4.07 -17.57 41.62
N ASP A 17 3.91 -18.47 42.60
CA ASP A 17 4.09 -19.92 42.35
C ASP A 17 3.12 -20.40 41.25
N PRO A 18 3.62 -20.85 40.07
CA PRO A 18 2.78 -21.22 38.93
C PRO A 18 1.84 -22.40 39.19
N ARG A 19 2.01 -23.11 40.32
CA ARG A 19 1.15 -24.21 40.76
C ARG A 19 -0.06 -23.73 41.57
N THR A 20 -0.17 -22.43 41.81
CA THR A 20 -1.33 -21.79 42.46
C THR A 20 -2.21 -21.12 41.42
N GLU A 21 -3.52 -21.08 41.65
CA GLU A 21 -4.48 -20.39 40.76
C GLU A 21 -4.10 -18.92 40.52
N VAL A 22 -3.59 -18.25 41.55
CA VAL A 22 -3.10 -16.85 41.48
C VAL A 22 -1.86 -16.74 40.57
N GLY A 23 -0.94 -17.71 40.65
CA GLY A 23 0.23 -17.78 39.77
C GLY A 23 -0.13 -18.03 38.32
N GLN A 24 -1.05 -18.96 38.05
CA GLN A 24 -1.55 -19.22 36.70
C GLN A 24 -2.25 -17.99 36.10
N LEU A 25 -3.11 -17.32 36.87
CA LEU A 25 -3.73 -16.06 36.47
C LEU A 25 -2.70 -14.96 36.17
N GLY A 26 -1.62 -14.89 36.97
CA GLY A 26 -0.50 -13.97 36.75
C GLY A 26 0.22 -14.21 35.42
N VAL A 27 0.43 -15.48 35.05
CA VAL A 27 1.01 -15.86 33.75
C VAL A 27 0.09 -15.45 32.60
N SER A 28 -1.18 -15.86 32.62
CA SER A 28 -2.11 -15.53 31.53
C SER A 28 -2.38 -14.03 31.37
N LEU A 29 -2.34 -13.24 32.45
CA LEU A 29 -2.42 -11.78 32.33
C LEU A 29 -1.13 -11.20 31.71
N ASN A 30 0.05 -11.72 32.06
CA ASN A 30 1.31 -11.29 31.45
C ASN A 30 1.36 -11.60 29.95
N GLU A 31 0.82 -12.75 29.53
CA GLU A 31 0.64 -13.11 28.11
C GLU A 31 -0.32 -12.14 27.40
N MET A 32 -1.47 -11.85 28.01
CA MET A 32 -2.44 -10.88 27.49
C MET A 32 -1.84 -9.48 27.35
N LEU A 33 -1.06 -9.03 28.34
CA LEU A 33 -0.37 -7.73 28.29
C LEU A 33 0.64 -7.68 27.14
N SER A 34 1.44 -8.73 26.93
CA SER A 34 2.36 -8.79 25.79
C SER A 34 1.65 -8.82 24.43
N GLN A 35 0.47 -9.46 24.31
CA GLN A 35 -0.32 -9.40 23.08
C GLN A 35 -0.88 -7.99 22.83
N ILE A 36 -1.34 -7.29 23.88
CA ILE A 36 -1.85 -5.92 23.78
C ILE A 36 -0.71 -4.95 23.41
N GLU A 37 0.48 -5.08 24.02
CA GLU A 37 1.67 -4.30 23.63
C GLU A 37 2.00 -4.48 22.15
N GLN A 38 2.14 -5.72 21.68
CA GLN A 38 2.46 -6.01 20.28
C GLN A 38 1.40 -5.45 19.32
N ALA A 39 0.12 -5.53 19.68
CA ALA A 39 -0.96 -4.93 18.90
C ALA A 39 -0.89 -3.39 18.88
N PHE A 40 -0.55 -2.74 19.99
CA PHE A 40 -0.35 -1.30 20.07
C PHE A 40 0.89 -0.84 19.29
N GLU A 41 2.02 -1.54 19.40
CA GLU A 41 3.24 -1.24 18.64
C GLU A 41 3.02 -1.41 17.14
N ALA A 42 2.39 -2.51 16.71
CA ALA A 42 2.03 -2.75 15.31
C ALA A 42 1.10 -1.65 14.77
N ARG A 43 0.10 -1.24 15.57
CA ARG A 43 -0.80 -0.14 15.22
C ARG A 43 -0.06 1.20 15.12
N MET A 44 0.77 1.55 16.10
CA MET A 44 1.56 2.79 16.08
C MET A 44 2.50 2.84 14.86
N ALA A 45 3.14 1.73 14.53
CA ALA A 45 3.98 1.61 13.34
C ALA A 45 3.16 1.75 12.03
N SER A 46 1.92 1.25 11.99
CA SER A 46 1.00 1.46 10.87
C SER A 46 0.55 2.91 10.74
N GLU A 47 0.15 3.55 11.84
CA GLU A 47 -0.28 4.95 11.85
C GLU A 47 0.84 5.89 11.41
N GLU A 48 2.10 5.61 11.81
CA GLU A 48 3.25 6.42 11.40
C GLU A 48 3.62 6.22 9.92
N ARG A 49 3.57 4.98 9.40
CA ARG A 49 3.73 4.73 7.95
C ARG A 49 2.66 5.46 7.13
N LEU A 50 1.41 5.42 7.57
CA LEU A 50 0.31 6.12 6.90
C LEU A 50 0.52 7.65 6.90
N ARG A 51 0.99 8.23 8.01
CA ARG A 51 1.33 9.67 8.07
C ARG A 51 2.44 10.03 7.10
N GLN A 52 3.54 9.28 7.10
CA GLN A 52 4.66 9.51 6.19
C GLN A 52 4.19 9.42 4.73
N PHE A 53 3.43 8.38 4.40
CA PHE A 53 2.89 8.16 3.07
C PHE A 53 1.96 9.29 2.60
N VAL A 54 1.05 9.75 3.46
CA VAL A 54 0.16 10.90 3.16
C VAL A 54 0.97 12.19 2.98
N ALA A 55 2.05 12.39 3.74
CA ALA A 55 2.94 13.53 3.55
C ALA A 55 3.65 13.47 2.20
N ASP A 56 4.29 12.34 1.88
CA ASP A 56 5.03 12.15 0.63
C ASP A 56 4.11 12.31 -0.59
N ALA A 57 2.93 11.71 -0.57
CA ALA A 57 1.94 11.88 -1.63
C ALA A 57 1.41 13.32 -1.74
N SER A 58 1.27 14.04 -0.63
CA SER A 58 0.91 15.46 -0.63
C SER A 58 2.00 16.34 -1.24
N HIS A 59 3.27 15.93 -1.13
CA HIS A 59 4.40 16.58 -1.80
C HIS A 59 4.43 16.25 -3.30
N GLU A 60 4.32 14.97 -3.66
CA GLU A 60 4.33 14.50 -5.06
C GLU A 60 3.13 15.00 -5.87
N LEU A 61 1.95 15.20 -5.26
CA LEU A 61 0.80 15.83 -5.94
C LEU A 61 0.91 17.36 -6.06
N ARG A 62 1.71 18.03 -5.23
CA ARG A 62 1.85 19.50 -5.26
C ARG A 62 2.62 19.97 -6.50
N THR A 63 3.61 19.20 -6.95
CA THR A 63 4.44 19.48 -8.13
C THR A 63 3.66 19.49 -9.46
N PRO A 64 2.91 18.43 -9.85
CA PRO A 64 2.08 18.42 -11.06
C PRO A 64 0.99 19.49 -11.00
N LEU A 65 0.33 19.65 -9.84
CA LEU A 65 -0.70 20.68 -9.66
C LEU A 65 -0.15 22.10 -9.85
N SER A 66 1.07 22.37 -9.37
CA SER A 66 1.75 23.66 -9.57
C SER A 66 2.11 23.89 -11.04
N SER A 67 2.52 22.83 -11.75
CA SER A 67 2.81 22.87 -13.18
C SER A 67 1.55 23.13 -14.01
N ILE A 68 0.46 22.41 -13.76
CA ILE A 68 -0.85 22.63 -14.39
C ILE A 68 -1.31 24.08 -14.19
N ARG A 69 -1.22 24.60 -12.97
CA ARG A 69 -1.56 26.00 -12.66
C ARG A 69 -0.66 26.99 -13.40
N GLY A 70 0.63 26.67 -13.56
CA GLY A 70 1.58 27.48 -14.35
C GLY A 70 1.20 27.57 -15.82
N TYR A 71 0.89 26.45 -16.47
CA TYR A 71 0.48 26.43 -17.88
C TYR A 71 -0.89 27.11 -18.10
N ALA A 72 -1.85 26.88 -17.20
CA ALA A 72 -3.13 27.59 -17.23
C ALA A 72 -2.98 29.11 -17.06
N GLU A 73 -2.06 29.57 -16.20
CA GLU A 73 -1.77 30.99 -16.01
C GLU A 73 -1.08 31.63 -17.22
N LEU A 74 -0.14 30.93 -17.87
CA LEU A 74 0.49 31.37 -19.11
C LEU A 74 -0.55 31.57 -20.22
N PHE A 75 -1.45 30.60 -20.39
CA PHE A 75 -2.55 30.72 -21.35
C PHE A 75 -3.46 31.91 -21.04
N ARG A 76 -3.88 32.04 -19.77
CA ARG A 76 -4.73 33.15 -19.30
C ARG A 76 -4.12 34.54 -19.53
N ARG A 77 -2.79 34.67 -19.52
CA ARG A 77 -2.07 35.93 -19.74
C ARG A 77 -1.87 36.31 -21.22
N GLY A 78 -2.48 35.57 -22.15
CA GLY A 78 -2.43 35.89 -23.58
C GLY A 78 -1.35 35.14 -24.37
N ALA A 79 -0.80 34.03 -23.85
CA ALA A 79 0.03 33.12 -24.64
C ALA A 79 -0.74 32.45 -25.81
N SER A 80 -2.05 32.70 -25.93
CA SER A 80 -2.92 32.30 -27.05
C SER A 80 -2.54 32.88 -28.43
N ALA A 81 -1.44 33.61 -28.54
CA ALA A 81 -0.96 34.22 -29.79
C ALA A 81 -0.37 33.20 -30.79
N ASN A 82 -0.04 31.99 -30.35
CA ASN A 82 0.54 30.94 -31.18
C ASN A 82 -0.10 29.56 -30.90
N PRO A 83 -0.69 28.86 -31.90
CA PRO A 83 -1.29 27.55 -31.72
C PRO A 83 -0.34 26.44 -31.21
N GLU A 84 0.96 26.49 -31.54
CA GLU A 84 1.93 25.49 -31.06
C GLU A 84 2.19 25.59 -29.55
N ASP A 85 2.26 26.81 -29.01
CA ASP A 85 2.45 27.05 -27.57
C ASP A 85 1.24 26.55 -26.77
N LEU A 86 0.02 26.70 -27.32
CA LEU A 86 -1.20 26.14 -26.76
C LEU A 86 -1.18 24.60 -26.78
N GLY A 87 -0.79 23.98 -27.90
CA GLY A 87 -0.68 22.52 -28.00
C GLY A 87 0.31 21.95 -26.97
N THR A 88 1.47 22.57 -26.84
CA THR A 88 2.50 22.22 -25.85
C THR A 88 2.01 22.36 -24.41
N ALA A 89 1.29 23.45 -24.10
CA ALA A 89 0.71 23.67 -22.77
C ALA A 89 -0.37 22.62 -22.42
N MET A 90 -1.23 22.27 -23.37
CA MET A 90 -2.27 21.23 -23.16
C MET A 90 -1.65 19.85 -22.95
N GLN A 91 -0.68 19.45 -23.78
CA GLN A 91 0.05 18.18 -23.63
C GLN A 91 0.73 18.05 -22.26
N ARG A 92 1.29 19.15 -21.74
CA ARG A 92 1.87 19.15 -20.39
C ARG A 92 0.81 19.06 -19.30
N ILE A 93 -0.30 19.78 -19.41
CA ILE A 93 -1.42 19.65 -18.45
C ILE A 93 -1.96 18.21 -18.42
N GLU A 94 -2.14 17.59 -19.59
CA GLU A 94 -2.55 16.18 -19.72
C GLU A 94 -1.54 15.22 -19.09
N SER A 95 -0.25 15.39 -19.38
CA SER A 95 0.83 14.56 -18.82
C SER A 95 0.91 14.63 -17.30
N GLU A 96 0.80 15.83 -16.72
CA GLU A 96 0.77 16.00 -15.26
C GLU A 96 -0.52 15.45 -14.64
N SER A 97 -1.66 15.53 -15.35
CA SER A 97 -2.93 14.96 -14.90
C SER A 97 -2.89 13.42 -14.88
N ILE A 98 -2.28 12.79 -15.88
CA ILE A 98 -2.05 11.33 -15.93
C ILE A 98 -1.11 10.90 -14.79
N ARG A 99 -0.04 11.68 -14.53
CA ARG A 99 0.86 11.43 -13.38
C ARG A 99 0.12 11.52 -12.04
N MET A 100 -0.76 12.50 -11.87
CA MET A 100 -1.60 12.63 -10.66
C MET A 100 -2.59 11.47 -10.52
N ALA A 101 -3.21 11.01 -11.60
CA ALA A 101 -4.12 9.86 -11.58
C ALA A 101 -3.39 8.60 -11.10
N LYS A 102 -2.20 8.31 -11.64
CA LYS A 102 -1.38 7.17 -11.20
C LYS A 102 -1.00 7.28 -9.71
N LEU A 103 -0.58 8.45 -9.23
CA LEU A 103 -0.31 8.69 -7.81
C LEU A 103 -1.54 8.41 -6.92
N VAL A 104 -2.75 8.73 -7.39
CA VAL A 104 -4.00 8.42 -6.68
C VAL A 104 -4.33 6.92 -6.70
N ASP A 105 -4.07 6.22 -7.80
CA ASP A 105 -4.25 4.77 -7.85
C ASP A 105 -3.24 4.03 -6.94
N ASP A 106 -1.98 4.46 -6.93
CA ASP A 106 -0.94 3.95 -6.03
C ASP A 106 -1.30 4.21 -4.54
N LEU A 107 -1.86 5.40 -4.23
CA LEU A 107 -2.44 5.75 -2.92
C LEU A 107 -3.57 4.79 -2.49
N LEU A 108 -4.52 4.54 -3.39
CA LEU A 108 -5.67 3.69 -3.13
C LEU A 108 -5.27 2.21 -2.99
N LEU A 109 -4.25 1.76 -3.72
CA LEU A 109 -3.69 0.41 -3.60
C LEU A 109 -3.03 0.19 -2.24
N LEU A 110 -2.23 1.16 -1.76
CA LEU A 110 -1.57 1.09 -0.45
C LEU A 110 -2.57 1.16 0.71
N ALA A 111 -3.58 2.02 0.65
CA ALA A 111 -4.65 2.04 1.64
C ALA A 111 -5.38 0.67 1.73
N ARG A 112 -5.64 0.01 0.59
CA ARG A 112 -6.23 -1.34 0.52
C ARG A 112 -5.28 -2.48 0.92
N LEU A 113 -3.98 -2.21 1.09
CA LEU A 113 -3.02 -3.15 1.69
C LEU A 113 -3.04 -2.99 3.22
N ASP A 114 -3.01 -1.76 3.72
CA ASP A 114 -3.05 -1.45 5.16
C ASP A 114 -4.40 -1.79 5.83
N GLU A 115 -5.52 -1.74 5.09
CA GLU A 115 -6.85 -2.16 5.59
C GLU A 115 -6.93 -3.65 5.99
N GLY A 116 -5.89 -4.45 5.72
CA GLY A 116 -5.78 -5.82 6.27
C GLY A 116 -6.91 -6.75 5.83
N ARG A 117 -7.50 -6.52 4.65
CA ARG A 117 -8.47 -7.45 4.02
C ARG A 117 -7.87 -8.85 4.07
N PRO A 118 -8.52 -9.85 4.70
CA PRO A 118 -7.95 -11.19 4.83
C PRO A 118 -7.59 -11.72 3.44
N LEU A 119 -6.33 -12.13 3.25
CA LEU A 119 -5.91 -12.74 1.99
C LEU A 119 -6.80 -13.95 1.71
N GLU A 120 -7.39 -14.02 0.53
CA GLU A 120 -8.28 -15.12 0.19
C GLU A 120 -7.44 -16.30 -0.30
N MET A 121 -6.77 -16.95 0.66
CA MET A 121 -5.81 -18.03 0.43
C MET A 121 -6.48 -19.26 -0.18
N ARG A 122 -6.37 -19.42 -1.50
CA ARG A 122 -6.82 -20.59 -2.27
C ARG A 122 -5.63 -21.26 -2.98
N PRO A 123 -5.77 -22.50 -3.49
CA PRO A 123 -4.87 -23.02 -4.51
C PRO A 123 -4.97 -22.18 -5.80
N VAL A 124 -3.84 -21.67 -6.30
CA VAL A 124 -3.72 -20.82 -7.49
C VAL A 124 -2.63 -21.38 -8.39
N ASP A 125 -2.91 -21.61 -9.68
CA ASP A 125 -1.90 -22.04 -10.65
C ASP A 125 -1.15 -20.84 -11.25
N LEU A 126 0.09 -20.64 -10.81
CA LEU A 126 0.96 -19.56 -11.30
C LEU A 126 1.31 -19.72 -12.78
N SER A 127 1.22 -20.93 -13.34
CA SER A 127 1.47 -21.16 -14.77
C SER A 127 0.44 -20.45 -15.63
N GLN A 128 -0.83 -20.45 -15.19
CA GLN A 128 -1.92 -19.79 -15.90
C GLN A 128 -1.80 -18.27 -15.80
N ILE A 129 -1.49 -17.73 -14.61
CA ILE A 129 -1.19 -16.30 -14.43
C ILE A 129 -0.06 -15.86 -15.35
N ALA A 130 1.06 -16.59 -15.39
CA ALA A 130 2.20 -16.24 -16.23
C ALA A 130 1.86 -16.25 -17.73
N VAL A 131 1.05 -17.23 -18.19
CA VAL A 131 0.56 -17.29 -19.58
C VAL A 131 -0.28 -16.06 -19.93
N ASP A 132 -1.22 -15.68 -19.06
CA ASP A 132 -2.09 -14.52 -19.28
C ASP A 132 -1.27 -13.23 -19.34
N CYS A 133 -0.37 -12.99 -18.39
CA CYS A 133 0.48 -11.79 -18.38
C CYS A 133 1.41 -11.71 -19.61
N ALA A 134 1.91 -12.86 -20.10
CA ALA A 134 2.70 -12.91 -21.33
C ALA A 134 1.85 -12.64 -22.59
N ALA A 135 0.58 -13.04 -22.59
CA ALA A 135 -0.36 -12.74 -23.66
C ALA A 135 -0.71 -11.24 -23.71
N ASP A 136 -0.99 -10.64 -22.55
CA ASP A 136 -1.27 -9.20 -22.42
C ASP A 136 -0.07 -8.34 -22.88
N GLN A 137 1.14 -8.69 -22.44
CA GLN A 137 2.35 -8.00 -22.89
C GLN A 137 2.60 -8.18 -24.40
N SER A 138 2.33 -9.37 -24.95
CA SER A 138 2.46 -9.63 -26.40
C SER A 138 1.41 -8.88 -27.24
N ALA A 139 0.26 -8.54 -26.64
CA ALA A 139 -0.73 -7.66 -27.27
C ALA A 139 -0.30 -6.18 -27.24
N ALA A 140 0.37 -5.75 -26.16
CA ALA A 140 0.88 -4.39 -25.99
C ALA A 140 2.14 -4.09 -26.82
N ASP A 141 3.13 -4.99 -26.86
CA ASP A 141 4.33 -4.87 -27.71
C ASP A 141 4.74 -6.20 -28.36
N ARG A 142 4.61 -6.25 -29.69
CA ARG A 142 4.97 -7.42 -30.50
C ARG A 142 6.46 -7.55 -30.79
N HIS A 143 7.28 -6.54 -30.48
CA HIS A 143 8.73 -6.59 -30.70
C HIS A 143 9.48 -7.27 -29.56
N HIS A 144 8.82 -7.48 -28.41
CA HIS A 144 9.41 -8.13 -27.23
C HIS A 144 8.65 -9.41 -26.84
N PRO A 145 8.80 -10.51 -27.62
CA PRO A 145 8.06 -11.74 -27.37
C PRO A 145 8.46 -12.38 -26.03
N ILE A 146 7.49 -12.57 -25.14
CA ILE A 146 7.66 -13.30 -23.88
C ILE A 146 7.16 -14.74 -24.08
N ALA A 147 7.97 -15.72 -23.68
CA ALA A 147 7.60 -17.12 -23.69
C ALA A 147 7.53 -17.66 -22.25
N THR A 148 6.47 -18.40 -21.94
CA THR A 148 6.29 -19.09 -20.66
C THR A 148 6.42 -20.60 -20.86
N SER A 149 6.91 -21.30 -19.83
CA SER A 149 7.10 -22.74 -19.86
C SER A 149 6.95 -23.32 -18.45
N ALA A 150 6.01 -24.23 -18.28
CA ALA A 150 5.83 -25.04 -17.08
C ALA A 150 5.56 -26.49 -17.52
N ALA A 151 6.32 -27.45 -16.97
CA ALA A 151 6.15 -28.87 -17.30
C ALA A 151 4.88 -29.48 -16.68
N THR A 152 4.41 -28.88 -15.60
CA THR A 152 3.19 -29.21 -14.84
C THR A 152 2.62 -27.92 -14.22
N PRO A 153 1.32 -27.86 -13.89
CA PRO A 153 0.75 -26.78 -13.09
C PRO A 153 1.58 -26.46 -11.84
N VAL A 154 1.87 -25.18 -11.63
CA VAL A 154 2.66 -24.65 -10.51
C VAL A 154 1.69 -24.04 -9.51
N VAL A 155 1.07 -24.92 -8.72
CA VAL A 155 0.03 -24.52 -7.77
C VAL A 155 0.65 -24.07 -6.45
N VAL A 156 0.34 -22.85 -6.03
CA VAL A 156 0.68 -22.30 -4.71
C VAL A 156 -0.59 -21.99 -3.92
N VAL A 157 -0.49 -21.83 -2.60
CA VAL A 157 -1.58 -21.29 -1.79
C VAL A 157 -1.40 -19.78 -1.66
N GLY A 158 -2.34 -19.00 -2.18
CA GLY A 158 -2.25 -17.54 -2.23
C GLY A 158 -3.56 -16.89 -2.62
N ASP A 159 -3.56 -15.55 -2.66
CA ASP A 159 -4.69 -14.75 -3.14
C ASP A 159 -4.46 -14.44 -4.63
N GLU A 160 -5.27 -15.03 -5.52
CA GLU A 160 -5.12 -14.89 -6.97
C GLU A 160 -5.17 -13.42 -7.42
N SER A 161 -6.00 -12.60 -6.77
CA SER A 161 -6.17 -11.18 -7.11
C SER A 161 -4.98 -10.30 -6.75
N ARG A 162 -4.07 -10.81 -5.90
CA ARG A 162 -2.80 -10.18 -5.51
C ARG A 162 -1.59 -10.74 -6.28
N LEU A 163 -1.78 -11.83 -7.03
CA LEU A 163 -0.71 -12.56 -7.75
C LEU A 163 -0.71 -12.27 -9.26
N ARG A 164 -1.81 -11.74 -9.81
CA ARG A 164 -1.91 -11.16 -11.16
C ARG A 164 -1.44 -9.70 -11.16
#